data_AF-A0A937ZPA1-F1
#
_entry.id   AF-A0A937ZPA1-F1
#
_cell.length_a   1.000
_cell.length_b   1.000
_cell.length_c   1.000
_cell.angle_alpha   90.00
_cell.angle_beta   90.00
_cell.angle_gamma   90.00
#
_symmetry.space_group_name_H-M   'P 1'
#
loop_
_entity.id
_entity.type
_entity.pdbx_description
1 polymer ?
#
loop_
_entity_poly.entity_id
_entity_poly.type
_entity_poly.pdbx_seq_one_letter_code
_entity_poly.pdbx_strand_id
1 'polypeptide(L)'
;MANLRDAQAGAAGDDGDRQGPARLSFQASEGFGEWLARQQVELVFSSKQVHKLVVCGRDDDKAVVVFERTIPGISGVGSDGRGFWAGTLYQLWRFENALEQGQASGPFDAIYLPQMA
;
A
#
# COMPACT_ATOMS: atom_id res chain seq x y z
N MET A 1 8.12 -20.67 5.99
CA MET A 1 7.54 -20.78 7.34
C MET A 1 8.69 -20.85 8.34
N ALA A 2 9.05 -19.75 8.98
CA ALA A 2 10.07 -19.74 10.04
C ALA A 2 9.65 -18.76 11.13
N ASN A 3 9.52 -19.30 12.34
CA ASN A 3 9.03 -18.63 13.55
C ASN A 3 10.12 -17.79 14.22
N LEU A 4 9.68 -16.66 14.78
CA LEU A 4 10.47 -15.69 15.53
C LEU A 4 10.50 -16.09 17.01
N ARG A 5 11.53 -16.80 17.43
CA ARG A 5 11.99 -16.96 18.82
C ARG A 5 13.30 -17.74 18.76
N ASP A 6 14.42 -17.01 18.73
CA ASP A 6 15.64 -17.33 19.48
C ASP A 6 16.76 -16.33 19.16
N ALA A 7 17.52 -16.02 20.22
CA ALA A 7 18.80 -15.31 20.29
C ALA A 7 18.78 -13.77 20.34
N GLN A 8 18.67 -13.25 21.58
CA GLN A 8 19.42 -12.06 22.00
C GLN A 8 20.73 -12.50 22.69
N ALA A 9 21.83 -11.77 22.43
CA ALA A 9 22.66 -11.05 23.42
C ALA A 9 24.14 -10.99 22.99
N GLY A 10 24.70 -9.78 22.89
CA GLY A 10 26.14 -9.59 22.74
C GLY A 10 26.57 -8.13 22.50
N ALA A 11 27.05 -7.51 23.58
CA ALA A 11 28.01 -6.41 23.68
C ALA A 11 27.64 -4.99 23.21
N ALA A 12 27.71 -4.07 24.18
CA ALA A 12 27.68 -2.64 24.01
C ALA A 12 28.89 -2.16 23.19
N GLY A 13 28.60 -1.53 22.06
CA GLY A 13 29.50 -0.69 21.29
C GLY A 13 28.73 0.57 20.90
N ASP A 14 29.39 1.72 21.05
CA ASP A 14 28.97 3.02 20.55
C ASP A 14 28.76 2.94 19.03
N ASP A 15 27.52 2.72 18.60
CA ASP A 15 27.11 2.74 17.20
C ASP A 15 26.14 3.90 17.01
N GLY A 16 26.71 5.05 16.63
CA GLY A 16 25.95 6.20 16.16
C GLY A 16 24.95 5.78 15.10
N ASP A 17 23.67 5.97 15.43
CA ASP A 17 22.53 6.19 14.54
C ASP A 17 22.66 5.63 13.11
N ARG A 18 22.91 4.32 12.97
CA ARG A 18 22.62 3.60 11.73
C ARG A 18 21.12 3.30 11.69
N GLN A 19 20.30 4.34 11.63
CA GLN A 19 18.90 4.18 11.26
C GLN A 19 18.87 3.74 9.80
N GLY A 20 18.61 2.44 9.59
CA GLY A 20 18.19 1.93 8.30
C GLY A 20 16.99 2.74 7.77
N PRO A 21 16.70 2.69 6.46
CA PRO A 21 15.66 3.55 5.88
C PRO A 21 14.36 3.42 6.67
N ALA A 22 13.84 4.56 7.14
CA ALA A 22 12.63 4.61 7.96
C ALA A 22 11.50 3.84 7.25
N ARG A 23 11.10 2.71 7.83
CA ARG A 23 10.05 1.87 7.29
C ARG A 23 8.71 2.53 7.59
N LEU A 24 7.89 2.74 6.56
CA LEU A 24 6.56 3.27 6.75
C LEU A 24 5.73 2.30 7.59
N SER A 25 5.11 2.80 8.64
CA SER A 25 4.16 2.06 9.47
C SER A 25 2.76 2.60 9.24
N PHE A 26 1.80 1.70 9.16
CA PHE A 26 0.38 2.03 9.04
C PHE A 26 -0.34 1.53 10.28
N GLN A 27 -1.21 2.37 10.83
CA GLN A 27 -2.10 2.00 11.92
C GLN A 27 -3.52 2.38 11.50
N ALA A 28 -4.38 1.37 11.39
CA ALA A 28 -5.79 1.59 11.13
C ALA A 28 -6.54 1.79 12.46
N SER A 29 -7.58 2.62 12.44
CA SER A 29 -8.53 2.69 13.54
C SER A 29 -9.28 1.36 13.68
N GLU A 30 -9.75 1.06 14.89
CA GLU A 30 -10.62 -0.08 15.14
C GLU A 30 -11.87 -0.01 14.24
N GLY A 31 -12.27 -1.14 13.66
CA GLY A 31 -13.41 -1.24 12.75
C GLY A 31 -13.21 -0.62 11.36
N PHE A 32 -12.03 -0.07 11.04
CA PHE A 32 -11.80 0.55 9.73
C PHE A 32 -11.98 -0.43 8.56
N GLY A 33 -11.48 -1.66 8.69
CA GLY A 33 -11.68 -2.69 7.67
C GLY A 33 -13.15 -3.11 7.49
N GLU A 34 -13.95 -3.11 8.57
CA GLU A 34 -15.39 -3.29 8.46
C GLU A 34 -16.07 -2.14 7.72
N TRP A 35 -15.62 -0.91 7.98
CA TRP A 35 -16.13 0.26 7.28
C TRP A 35 -15.85 0.17 5.78
N LEU A 36 -14.62 -0.21 5.38
CA LEU A 36 -14.27 -0.47 3.98
C LEU A 36 -15.19 -1.53 3.37
N ALA A 37 -15.45 -2.63 4.09
CA ALA A 37 -16.37 -3.68 3.65
C ALA A 37 -17.79 -3.17 3.42
N ARG A 38 -18.32 -2.38 4.36
CA ARG A 38 -19.68 -1.84 4.31
C ARG A 38 -19.85 -0.81 3.20
N GLN A 39 -18.83 0.00 2.93
CA GLN A 39 -18.87 0.99 1.85
C GLN A 39 -18.53 0.39 0.48
N GLN A 40 -17.98 -0.82 0.44
CA GLN A 40 -17.47 -1.45 -0.78
C GLN A 40 -16.46 -0.55 -1.50
N VAL A 41 -15.53 0.02 -0.72
CA VAL A 41 -14.49 0.90 -1.22
C VAL A 41 -13.11 0.42 -0.79
N GLU A 42 -12.14 0.82 -1.59
CA GLU A 42 -10.72 0.83 -1.26
C GLU A 42 -10.20 2.26 -1.41
N LEU A 43 -9.08 2.55 -0.75
CA LEU A 43 -8.48 3.88 -0.76
C LEU A 43 -7.15 3.86 -1.48
N VAL A 44 -6.97 4.83 -2.37
CA VAL A 44 -5.68 5.12 -3.00
C VAL A 44 -5.28 6.53 -2.65
N PHE A 45 -4.07 6.69 -2.11
CA PHE A 45 -3.54 8.00 -1.74
C PHE A 45 -2.02 8.05 -1.90
N SER A 46 -1.48 9.26 -1.92
CA SER A 46 -0.05 9.52 -2.08
C SER A 46 0.49 10.36 -0.94
N SER A 47 1.72 10.09 -0.49
CA SER A 47 2.47 10.99 0.37
C SER A 47 3.63 11.62 -0.41
N LYS A 48 3.59 12.94 -0.55
CA LYS A 48 4.65 13.72 -1.21
C LYS A 48 5.97 13.68 -0.44
N GLN A 49 5.92 13.65 0.89
CA GLN A 49 7.10 13.72 1.75
C GLN A 49 7.97 12.46 1.63
N VAL A 50 7.34 11.30 1.52
CA VAL A 50 8.04 10.01 1.45
C VAL A 50 7.98 9.35 0.07
N HIS A 51 7.40 10.04 -0.92
CA HIS A 51 7.23 9.56 -2.29
C HIS A 51 6.55 8.19 -2.40
N LYS A 52 5.49 7.98 -1.62
CA LYS A 52 4.75 6.71 -1.57
C LYS A 52 3.39 6.85 -2.24
N LEU A 53 3.08 5.90 -3.10
CA LEU A 53 1.71 5.54 -3.49
C LEU A 53 1.26 4.42 -2.56
N VAL A 54 0.09 4.56 -1.96
CA VAL A 54 -0.49 3.59 -1.04
C VAL A 54 -1.87 3.20 -1.54
N VAL A 55 -2.11 1.90 -1.60
CA VAL A 55 -3.42 1.30 -1.84
C VAL A 55 -3.80 0.55 -0.56
N CYS A 56 -4.98 0.85 -0.04
CA CYS A 56 -5.48 0.33 1.22
C CYS A 56 -6.86 -0.27 0.99
N GLY A 57 -6.98 -1.56 1.26
CA GLY A 57 -8.22 -2.30 1.13
C GLY A 57 -8.40 -3.22 2.33
N ARG A 58 -9.10 -4.32 2.10
CA ARG A 58 -9.30 -5.36 3.09
C ARG A 58 -9.20 -6.75 2.46
N ASP A 59 -9.04 -7.76 3.30
CA ASP A 59 -9.26 -9.14 2.92
C ASP A 59 -10.69 -9.61 3.25
N ASP A 60 -10.94 -10.91 3.08
CA ASP A 60 -12.20 -11.58 3.39
C ASP A 60 -12.56 -11.56 4.88
N ASP A 61 -11.55 -11.52 5.76
CA ASP A 61 -11.70 -11.41 7.20
C ASP A 61 -11.88 -9.95 7.66
N LYS A 62 -11.95 -9.01 6.72
CA LYS A 62 -12.05 -7.56 6.94
C LYS A 62 -10.83 -6.99 7.65
N ALA A 63 -9.70 -7.70 7.65
CA ALA A 63 -8.44 -7.13 8.08
C ALA A 63 -7.96 -6.13 7.04
N VAL A 64 -7.39 -5.01 7.49
CA VAL A 64 -6.90 -3.96 6.60
C VAL A 64 -5.61 -4.43 5.95
N VAL A 65 -5.58 -4.43 4.62
CA VAL A 65 -4.40 -4.78 3.83
C VAL A 65 -3.88 -3.53 3.13
N VAL A 66 -2.58 -3.29 3.24
CA VAL A 66 -1.92 -2.11 2.67
C VAL A 66 -0.83 -2.55 1.70
N PHE A 67 -0.88 -2.00 0.49
CA PHE A 67 0.18 -2.11 -0.51
C PHE A 67 0.81 -0.75 -0.72
N GLU A 68 2.15 -0.72 -0.78
CA GLU A 68 2.90 0.50 -1.02
C GLU A 68 3.84 0.34 -2.21
N ARG A 69 4.00 1.44 -2.97
CA ARG A 69 5.02 1.57 -4.00
C ARG A 69 5.73 2.92 -3.86
N THR A 70 7.05 2.93 -3.95
CA THR A 70 7.82 4.17 -4.03
C THR A 70 7.78 4.70 -5.47
N ILE A 71 7.23 5.91 -5.67
CA ILE A 71 7.18 6.59 -6.96
C ILE A 71 7.78 8.01 -6.77
N PRO A 72 9.03 8.23 -7.20
CA PRO A 72 9.69 9.52 -7.06
C PRO A 72 8.86 10.67 -7.64
N GLY A 73 8.73 11.75 -6.87
CA GLY A 73 8.02 12.94 -7.31
C GLY A 73 6.50 12.76 -7.48
N ILE A 74 5.89 11.70 -6.93
CA ILE A 74 4.43 11.56 -6.91
C ILE A 74 3.79 12.78 -6.23
N SER A 75 2.80 13.36 -6.88
CA SER A 75 2.18 14.61 -6.47
C SER A 75 0.66 14.51 -6.25
N GLY A 76 0.01 13.51 -6.83
CA GLY A 76 -1.42 13.27 -6.64
C GLY A 76 -1.90 11.99 -7.30
N VAL A 77 -3.12 11.60 -6.97
CA VAL A 77 -3.81 10.44 -7.54
C VAL A 77 -5.25 10.82 -7.89
N GLY A 78 -5.82 10.16 -8.89
CA GLY A 78 -7.23 10.32 -9.27
C GLY A 78 -7.78 9.02 -9.84
N SER A 79 -8.96 8.59 -9.37
CA SER A 79 -9.62 7.36 -9.82
C SER A 79 -10.62 7.65 -10.95
N ASP A 80 -10.77 6.69 -11.87
CA ASP A 80 -11.79 6.69 -12.93
C ASP A 80 -12.69 5.44 -12.89
N GLY A 81 -12.76 4.77 -11.73
CA GLY A 81 -13.68 3.68 -11.44
C GLY A 81 -13.22 2.28 -11.87
N ARG A 82 -12.38 2.16 -12.90
CA ARG A 82 -11.71 0.89 -13.27
C ARG A 82 -10.23 0.86 -12.91
N GLY A 83 -9.71 2.01 -12.51
CA GLY A 83 -8.32 2.18 -12.14
C GLY A 83 -8.09 3.55 -11.56
N PHE A 84 -6.82 3.92 -11.49
CA PHE A 84 -6.45 5.27 -11.11
C PHE A 84 -5.22 5.75 -11.87
N TRP A 85 -5.08 7.07 -11.89
CA TRP A 85 -3.91 7.78 -12.38
C TRP A 85 -3.06 8.22 -11.20
N ALA A 86 -1.74 8.10 -11.32
CA ALA A 86 -0.79 8.67 -10.38
C ALA A 86 0.08 9.70 -11.12
N GLY A 87 -0.06 10.97 -10.73
CA GLY A 87 0.73 12.05 -11.29
C GLY A 87 2.07 12.17 -10.59
N THR A 88 3.14 12.36 -11.36
CA THR A 88 4.47 12.69 -10.85
C THR A 88 4.92 14.05 -11.41
N LEU A 89 6.16 14.46 -11.11
CA LEU A 89 6.76 15.66 -11.70
C LEU A 89 6.90 15.60 -13.23
N TYR A 90 7.12 14.42 -13.80
CA TYR A 90 7.53 14.27 -15.20
C TYR A 90 6.63 13.38 -16.05
N GLN A 91 5.72 12.63 -15.42
CA GLN A 91 4.90 11.62 -16.10
C GLN A 91 3.59 11.35 -15.34
N LEU A 92 2.60 10.87 -16.07
CA LEU A 92 1.39 10.27 -15.52
C LEU A 92 1.48 8.75 -15.65
N TRP A 93 1.22 8.06 -14.55
CA TRP A 93 1.11 6.60 -14.55
C TRP A 93 -0.35 6.21 -14.55
N ARG A 94 -0.74 5.33 -15.48
CA ARG A 94 -2.05 4.68 -15.44
C ARG A 94 -1.93 3.34 -14.72
N PHE A 95 -2.79 3.11 -13.73
CA PHE A 95 -2.99 1.81 -13.12
C PHE A 95 -4.39 1.32 -13.48
N GLU A 96 -4.48 0.15 -14.11
CA GLU A 96 -5.74 -0.50 -14.46
C GLU A 96 -6.00 -1.68 -13.54
N ASN A 97 -7.25 -1.91 -13.15
CA ASN A 97 -7.66 -3.17 -12.55
C ASN A 97 -7.52 -4.29 -13.60
N ALA A 98 -6.72 -5.30 -13.29
CA ALA A 98 -6.51 -6.46 -14.13
C ALA A 98 -7.60 -7.52 -13.99
N LEU A 99 -8.48 -7.39 -12.98
CA LEU A 99 -9.61 -8.27 -12.76
C LEU A 99 -10.84 -7.77 -13.50
N GLU A 100 -11.61 -8.70 -14.06
CA GLU A 100 -12.94 -8.41 -14.59
C GLU A 100 -13.94 -8.11 -13.47
N GLN A 101 -15.07 -7.51 -13.82
CA GLN A 101 -16.11 -7.19 -12.84
C GLN A 101 -16.63 -8.48 -12.19
N GLY A 102 -16.55 -8.54 -10.86
CA GLY A 102 -16.96 -9.73 -10.08
C GLY A 102 -15.91 -10.84 -10.02
N GLN A 103 -14.76 -10.67 -10.67
CA GLN A 103 -13.63 -11.57 -10.51
C GLN A 103 -12.84 -11.19 -9.25
N ALA A 104 -12.37 -12.21 -8.53
CA ALA A 104 -11.46 -12.06 -7.40
C ALA A 104 -10.18 -12.86 -7.65
N SER A 105 -9.08 -12.43 -7.05
CA SER A 105 -7.81 -13.14 -7.06
C SER A 105 -7.34 -13.39 -5.63
N GLY A 106 -7.64 -14.57 -5.10
CA GLY A 106 -7.45 -14.87 -3.68
C GLY A 106 -8.36 -13.97 -2.83
N PRO A 107 -7.84 -13.31 -1.79
CA PRO A 107 -8.64 -12.45 -0.90
C PRO A 107 -8.90 -11.03 -1.47
N PHE A 108 -8.47 -10.74 -2.71
CA PHE A 108 -8.52 -9.42 -3.30
C PHE A 108 -9.53 -9.34 -4.44
N ASP A 109 -10.32 -8.27 -4.46
CA ASP A 109 -11.34 -7.94 -5.46
C ASP A 109 -10.84 -6.98 -6.56
N ALA A 110 -9.62 -6.44 -6.42
CA ALA A 110 -8.93 -5.67 -7.44
C ALA A 110 -7.41 -5.96 -7.47
N ILE A 111 -6.81 -5.93 -8.66
CA ILE A 111 -5.35 -5.94 -8.85
C ILE A 111 -4.96 -4.80 -9.78
N TYR A 112 -4.26 -3.81 -9.26
CA TYR A 112 -3.85 -2.64 -10.03
C TYR A 112 -2.47 -2.82 -10.67
N LEU A 113 -2.45 -2.91 -12.00
CA LEU A 113 -1.22 -3.04 -12.79
C LEU A 113 -0.88 -1.72 -13.49
N PRO A 114 0.39 -1.27 -13.41
CA PRO A 114 0.84 -0.11 -14.16
C PRO A 114 0.82 -0.42 -15.66
N GLN A 115 0.19 0.45 -16.42
CA GLN A 115 0.21 0.41 -17.87
C GLN A 115 1.32 1.34 -18.39
N MET A 116 2.06 0.88 -19.39
CA MET A 116 2.92 1.77 -20.17
C MET A 116 2.02 2.53 -21.14
N ALA A 117 2.00 3.86 -21.03
CA ALA A 117 1.47 4.75 -22.05
C ALA A 117 2.61 5.22 -22.95
#